data_AF-A0A532T6G5-F1
#
_entry.id   AF-A0A532T6G5-F1
#
_cell.length_a   1.000
_cell.length_b   1.000
_cell.length_c   1.000
_cell.angle_alpha   90.00
_cell.angle_beta   90.00
_cell.angle_gamma   90.00
#
_symmetry.space_group_name_H-M   'P 1'
#
loop_
_entity.id
_entity.type
_entity.pdbx_description
1 polymer ?
#
loop_
_entity_poly.entity_id
_entity_poly.type
_entity_poly.pdbx_seq_one_letter_code
_entity_poly.pdbx_strand_id
1 'polypeptide(L)'
;MPKRKIQQVFLEKNELKKKWENSWHNFLKKETYLTFNEKDQFITELDYLLKYPRINLFHLKPFLKIRKHKKELRYTKCKVIEYNEEFIARRLKDYDSFFEGTDDGLKYPLDIDQRRAIIRDDKHNLVVAGAGSGKTSVLSSRIAYLIRRKDKISSEKILALALTRVAAQEMRERIKKNYNIDIDIYTFHALGRKIIREETGKKPRLLFDQSFDANQYKLIENLFEEALKEKEYQELLIEYLAYHNEQEVDEASFADKEEYYKYMKNKKYSTLNDIEVKSVAERDIGNYLFLHSIEFNYEPLVEWVDKSEEDEFEEENDEREYHPDFFLPDYDIYIEHWGLNENMEVPPWFSQTSEEYLEVRKWKLSQFEKHNKILVETWDYEKKRDELIPNLKKNLLDINPKIEFIPLSYEELVEKTHEFKEKRDQLVNLIANFIKIAKSNFYNEKDIEKKLETIKYKKKQKLFGYIALEVFKRYQTYLKAKEKIDFSDMINHAVEFVKNRPEKYHNTYDHILVDEFQDISYQRLQLIKG
;
A
#
# COMPACT_ATOMS: atom_id res chain seq x y z
N MET A 1 -18.85 61.02 -13.00
CA MET A 1 -19.13 59.60 -13.30
C MET A 1 -18.96 58.59 -12.14
N PRO A 2 -18.06 58.73 -11.13
CA PRO A 2 -17.86 57.69 -10.10
C PRO A 2 -19.01 57.52 -9.07
N LYS A 3 -19.81 58.55 -8.79
CA LYS A 3 -20.88 58.50 -7.76
C LYS A 3 -22.03 57.52 -8.09
N ARG A 4 -22.50 57.50 -9.36
CA ARG A 4 -23.59 56.62 -9.81
C ARG A 4 -23.19 55.13 -9.75
N LYS A 5 -21.96 54.80 -10.19
CA LYS A 5 -21.42 53.44 -10.09
C LYS A 5 -21.31 52.94 -8.64
N ILE A 6 -20.90 53.81 -7.69
CA ILE A 6 -20.82 53.44 -6.27
C ILE A 6 -22.20 53.21 -5.65
N GLN A 7 -23.17 54.06 -5.99
CA GLN A 7 -24.56 53.88 -5.51
C GLN A 7 -25.15 52.59 -6.04
N GLN A 8 -24.92 52.26 -7.32
CA GLN A 8 -25.36 51.01 -7.92
C GLN A 8 -24.73 49.79 -7.23
N VAL A 9 -23.40 49.78 -7.06
CA VAL A 9 -22.69 48.69 -6.33
C VAL A 9 -23.19 48.56 -4.88
N PHE A 10 -23.52 49.67 -4.22
CA PHE A 10 -24.08 49.63 -2.86
C PHE A 10 -25.51 49.05 -2.84
N LEU A 11 -26.35 49.39 -3.82
CA LEU A 11 -27.71 48.83 -3.94
C LEU A 11 -27.67 47.33 -4.22
N GLU A 12 -26.87 46.89 -5.20
CA GLU A 12 -26.66 45.48 -5.53
C GLU A 12 -26.18 44.67 -4.32
N LYS A 13 -25.19 45.19 -3.58
CA LYS A 13 -24.71 44.54 -2.34
C LYS A 13 -25.76 44.50 -1.23
N ASN A 14 -26.63 45.49 -1.12
CA ASN A 14 -27.72 45.45 -0.13
C ASN A 14 -28.76 44.39 -0.48
N GLU A 15 -29.07 44.19 -1.77
CA GLU A 15 -29.97 43.12 -2.19
C GLU A 15 -29.37 41.74 -1.91
N LEU A 16 -28.09 41.55 -2.23
CA LEU A 16 -27.37 40.33 -1.91
C LEU A 16 -27.30 40.07 -0.40
N LYS A 17 -27.07 41.12 0.41
CA LYS A 17 -27.13 41.03 1.87
C LYS A 17 -28.49 40.54 2.35
N LYS A 18 -29.61 41.05 1.82
CA LYS A 18 -30.96 40.59 2.19
C LYS A 18 -31.17 39.12 1.85
N LYS A 19 -30.71 38.67 0.66
CA LYS A 19 -30.77 37.25 0.28
C LYS A 19 -29.97 36.37 1.24
N TRP A 20 -28.76 36.82 1.58
CA TRP A 20 -27.89 36.16 2.56
C TRP A 20 -28.57 36.06 3.93
N GLU A 21 -29.14 37.16 4.44
CA GLU A 21 -29.83 37.22 5.74
C GLU A 21 -31.02 36.26 5.79
N ASN A 22 -31.80 36.15 4.71
CA ASN A 22 -32.89 35.20 4.60
C ASN A 22 -32.38 33.75 4.64
N SER A 23 -31.30 33.44 3.91
CA SER A 23 -30.68 32.11 3.91
C SER A 23 -30.18 31.73 5.30
N TRP A 24 -29.43 32.62 5.95
CA TRP A 24 -28.92 32.43 7.31
C TRP A 24 -30.06 32.26 8.32
N HIS A 25 -31.10 33.10 8.25
CA HIS A 25 -32.26 32.99 9.14
C HIS A 25 -33.01 31.66 8.95
N ASN A 26 -33.17 31.20 7.71
CA ASN A 26 -33.77 29.89 7.43
C ASN A 26 -32.90 28.74 7.94
N PHE A 27 -31.57 28.85 7.86
CA PHE A 27 -30.65 27.89 8.46
C PHE A 27 -30.80 27.85 9.99
N LEU A 28 -30.81 29.01 10.66
CA LEU A 28 -30.93 29.09 12.12
C LEU A 28 -32.20 28.39 12.66
N LYS A 29 -33.31 28.40 11.90
CA LYS A 29 -34.55 27.70 12.25
C LYS A 29 -34.43 26.17 12.28
N LYS A 30 -33.43 25.60 11.59
CA LYS A 30 -33.22 24.14 11.55
C LYS A 30 -32.64 23.60 12.87
N GLU A 31 -32.08 24.46 13.73
CA GLU A 31 -31.39 24.07 14.97
C GLU A 31 -30.41 22.91 14.79
N THR A 32 -29.63 22.94 13.71
CA THR A 32 -28.69 21.89 13.29
C THR A 32 -27.23 22.37 13.30
N TYR A 33 -26.28 21.45 13.18
CA TYR A 33 -24.86 21.76 13.06
C TYR A 33 -24.59 22.44 11.71
N LEU A 34 -23.73 23.47 11.68
CA LEU A 34 -23.33 24.12 10.44
C LEU A 34 -22.18 23.32 9.82
N THR A 35 -22.45 22.59 8.75
CA THR A 35 -21.44 21.74 8.09
C THR A 35 -20.31 22.60 7.52
N PHE A 36 -19.13 22.00 7.28
CA PHE A 36 -17.99 22.71 6.72
C PHE A 36 -18.33 23.46 5.43
N ASN A 37 -19.03 22.80 4.49
CA ASN A 37 -19.41 23.40 3.21
C ASN A 37 -20.41 24.55 3.37
N GLU A 38 -21.40 24.41 4.25
CA GLU A 38 -22.36 25.50 4.52
C GLU A 38 -21.65 26.69 5.18
N LYS A 39 -20.75 26.43 6.14
CA LYS A 39 -19.95 27.46 6.80
C LYS A 39 -19.09 28.22 5.79
N ASP A 40 -18.37 27.50 4.94
CA ASP A 40 -17.50 28.09 3.91
C ASP A 40 -18.30 28.91 2.91
N GLN A 41 -19.47 28.41 2.48
CA GLN A 41 -20.38 29.16 1.62
C GLN A 41 -20.83 30.48 2.26
N PHE A 42 -21.36 30.45 3.50
CA PHE A 42 -21.81 31.66 4.19
C PHE A 42 -20.66 32.66 4.39
N ILE A 43 -19.46 32.19 4.73
CA ILE A 43 -18.26 33.02 4.92
C ILE A 43 -17.82 33.66 3.61
N THR A 44 -17.79 32.90 2.51
CA THR A 44 -17.38 33.38 1.20
C THR A 44 -18.36 34.44 0.68
N GLU A 45 -19.67 34.24 0.86
CA GLU A 45 -20.69 35.24 0.50
C GLU A 45 -20.52 36.54 1.33
N LEU A 46 -20.23 36.43 2.64
CA LEU A 46 -19.94 37.60 3.49
C LEU A 46 -18.65 38.33 3.07
N ASP A 47 -17.60 37.58 2.72
CA ASP A 47 -16.34 38.16 2.25
C ASP A 47 -16.51 38.89 0.92
N TYR A 48 -17.35 38.35 0.03
CA TYR A 48 -17.76 39.06 -1.17
C TYR A 48 -18.49 40.37 -0.83
N LEU A 49 -19.45 40.34 0.10
CA LEU A 49 -20.17 41.54 0.57
C LEU A 49 -19.24 42.59 1.18
N LEU A 50 -18.19 42.18 1.88
CA LEU A 50 -17.18 43.07 2.50
C LEU A 50 -16.25 43.77 1.50
N LYS A 51 -16.04 43.20 0.30
CA LYS A 51 -15.16 43.76 -0.75
C LYS A 51 -15.82 44.94 -1.46
N TYR A 52 -15.24 46.14 -1.39
CA TYR A 52 -15.68 47.31 -2.16
C TYR A 52 -14.52 47.82 -3.02
N PRO A 53 -14.77 48.36 -4.22
CA PRO A 53 -13.71 48.92 -5.06
C PRO A 53 -12.94 50.02 -4.31
N ARG A 54 -11.62 50.06 -4.50
CA ARG A 54 -10.73 51.09 -3.91
C ARG A 54 -11.08 52.44 -4.53
N ILE A 55 -11.85 53.25 -3.80
CA ILE A 55 -12.23 54.60 -4.24
C ILE A 55 -12.00 55.55 -3.06
N ASN A 56 -11.46 56.73 -3.36
CA ASN A 56 -11.21 57.79 -2.39
C ASN A 56 -12.57 58.37 -1.93
N LEU A 57 -13.12 57.83 -0.84
CA LEU A 57 -14.51 58.04 -0.39
C LEU A 57 -14.68 59.19 0.63
N PHE A 58 -13.65 59.98 0.88
CA PHE A 58 -13.59 60.95 1.99
C PHE A 58 -14.65 62.07 1.94
N HIS A 59 -15.31 62.31 0.80
CA HIS A 59 -16.23 63.45 0.65
C HIS A 59 -17.69 63.09 0.31
N LEU A 60 -18.16 61.89 0.65
CA LEU A 60 -19.49 61.41 0.25
C LEU A 60 -20.29 60.78 1.42
N LYS A 61 -21.53 61.24 1.66
CA LYS A 61 -22.54 60.61 2.57
C LYS A 61 -22.60 59.06 2.48
N PRO A 62 -22.41 58.42 1.30
CA PRO A 62 -22.22 56.97 1.18
C PRO A 62 -21.15 56.32 2.07
N PHE A 63 -20.07 57.03 2.43
CA PHE A 63 -18.95 56.46 3.18
C PHE A 63 -19.32 55.99 4.59
N LEU A 64 -20.09 56.79 5.33
CA LEU A 64 -20.58 56.41 6.66
C LEU A 64 -21.52 55.19 6.60
N LYS A 65 -22.39 55.14 5.57
CA LYS A 65 -23.29 53.99 5.35
C LYS A 65 -22.49 52.71 5.06
N ILE A 66 -21.47 52.78 4.19
CA ILE A 66 -20.59 51.64 3.88
C ILE A 66 -19.80 51.20 5.12
N ARG A 67 -19.30 52.13 5.94
CA ARG A 67 -18.57 51.80 7.18
C ARG A 67 -19.47 51.07 8.18
N LYS A 68 -20.70 51.56 8.40
CA LYS A 68 -21.70 50.89 9.24
C LYS A 68 -22.02 49.49 8.72
N HIS A 69 -22.29 49.38 7.41
CA HIS A 69 -22.58 48.11 6.75
C HIS A 69 -21.44 47.10 6.90
N LYS A 70 -20.18 47.52 6.70
CA LYS A 70 -19.01 46.67 6.94
C LYS A 70 -18.88 46.21 8.39
N LYS A 71 -19.21 47.06 9.37
CA LYS A 71 -19.20 46.69 10.79
C LYS A 71 -20.23 45.60 11.08
N GLU A 72 -21.45 45.75 10.56
CA GLU A 72 -22.52 44.75 10.68
C GLU A 72 -22.09 43.42 10.06
N LEU A 73 -21.60 43.43 8.80
CA LEU A 73 -21.16 42.21 8.12
C LEU A 73 -20.01 41.49 8.85
N ARG A 74 -19.06 42.23 9.44
CA ARG A 74 -17.98 41.64 10.25
C ARG A 74 -18.53 40.95 11.50
N TYR A 75 -19.47 41.59 12.19
CA TYR A 75 -20.13 40.99 13.35
C TYR A 75 -20.89 39.72 12.97
N THR A 76 -21.65 39.75 11.86
CA THR A 76 -22.34 38.60 11.31
C THR A 76 -21.37 37.47 10.95
N LYS A 77 -20.21 37.79 10.35
CA LYS A 77 -19.17 36.81 10.05
C LYS A 77 -18.66 36.12 11.32
N CYS A 78 -18.40 36.87 12.39
CA CYS A 78 -18.04 36.29 13.69
C CYS A 78 -19.12 35.32 14.20
N LYS A 79 -20.40 35.68 14.08
CA LYS A 79 -21.51 34.79 14.46
C LYS A 79 -21.56 33.49 13.66
N VAL A 80 -21.29 33.53 12.36
CA VAL A 80 -21.17 32.30 11.55
C VAL A 80 -19.97 31.45 11.98
N ILE A 81 -18.84 32.09 12.33
CA ILE A 81 -17.62 31.40 12.77
C ILE A 81 -17.84 30.69 14.11
N GLU A 82 -18.50 31.35 15.05
CA GLU A 82 -18.75 30.90 16.43
C GLU A 82 -19.96 29.95 16.56
N TYR A 83 -20.85 29.91 15.56
CA TYR A 83 -22.12 29.19 15.62
C TYR A 83 -21.99 27.74 16.10
N ASN A 84 -21.03 26.98 15.59
CA ASN A 84 -20.87 25.58 15.96
C ASN A 84 -20.43 25.38 17.42
N GLU A 85 -19.63 26.30 17.97
CA GLU A 85 -19.26 26.23 19.39
C GLU A 85 -20.46 26.61 20.28
N GLU A 86 -21.24 27.63 19.89
CA GLU A 86 -22.51 27.95 20.56
C GLU A 86 -23.53 26.79 20.47
N PHE A 87 -23.57 26.08 19.33
CA PHE A 87 -24.39 24.88 19.14
C PHE A 87 -23.93 23.75 20.08
N ILE A 88 -22.63 23.44 20.09
CA ILE A 88 -22.07 22.38 20.94
C ILE A 88 -22.33 22.69 22.41
N ALA A 89 -22.07 23.93 22.86
CA ALA A 89 -22.31 24.33 24.25
C ALA A 89 -23.77 24.15 24.68
N ARG A 90 -24.73 24.49 23.80
CA ARG A 90 -26.15 24.23 24.05
C ARG A 90 -26.47 22.74 24.13
N ARG A 91 -25.94 21.93 23.20
CA ARG A 91 -26.16 20.48 23.20
C ARG A 91 -25.52 19.77 24.40
N LEU A 92 -24.36 20.22 24.87
CA LEU A 92 -23.75 19.72 26.11
C LEU A 92 -24.69 19.92 27.29
N LYS A 93 -25.32 21.10 27.39
CA LYS A 93 -26.28 21.40 28.46
C LYS A 93 -27.61 20.64 28.30
N ASP A 94 -28.14 20.58 27.08
CA ASP A 94 -29.44 19.92 26.79
C ASP A 94 -29.41 18.41 27.10
N TYR A 95 -28.24 17.77 27.03
CA TYR A 95 -28.05 16.32 27.20
C TYR A 95 -27.04 16.00 28.30
N ASP A 96 -26.89 16.87 29.30
CA ASP A 96 -25.92 16.70 30.39
C ASP A 96 -26.12 15.38 31.13
N SER A 97 -27.37 15.05 31.47
CA SER A 97 -27.76 13.79 32.12
C SER A 97 -27.40 12.53 31.32
N PHE A 98 -27.50 12.60 29.99
CA PHE A 98 -27.07 11.53 29.08
C PHE A 98 -25.54 11.35 29.12
N PHE A 99 -24.78 12.44 29.13
CA PHE A 99 -23.31 12.36 29.14
C PHE A 99 -22.70 12.02 30.50
N GLU A 100 -23.38 12.42 31.59
CA GLU A 100 -23.07 11.98 32.96
C GLU A 100 -23.45 10.52 33.21
N GLY A 101 -24.34 9.98 32.38
CA GLY A 101 -24.86 8.62 32.54
C GLY A 101 -25.97 8.49 33.58
N THR A 102 -26.57 9.57 34.06
CA THR A 102 -27.66 9.49 35.05
C THR A 102 -28.94 8.92 34.44
N ASP A 103 -29.12 9.10 33.13
CA ASP A 103 -30.27 8.54 32.39
C ASP A 103 -29.99 7.11 31.87
N ASP A 104 -28.81 6.56 32.14
CA ASP A 104 -28.24 5.41 31.44
C ASP A 104 -27.42 4.47 32.32
N GLY A 105 -27.12 3.28 31.81
CA GLY A 105 -26.21 2.32 32.43
C GLY A 105 -24.72 2.62 32.20
N LEU A 106 -24.35 3.88 31.96
CA LEU A 106 -22.96 4.28 31.73
C LEU A 106 -22.15 4.12 33.03
N LYS A 107 -21.07 3.33 32.97
CA LYS A 107 -20.21 3.08 34.14
C LYS A 107 -19.43 4.32 34.60
N TYR A 108 -19.06 5.18 33.65
CA TYR A 108 -18.32 6.41 33.90
C TYR A 108 -18.85 7.52 32.98
N PRO A 109 -18.86 8.79 33.44
CA PRO A 109 -19.17 9.94 32.59
C PRO A 109 -18.22 10.05 31.40
N LEU A 110 -18.73 10.56 30.28
CA LEU A 110 -17.92 10.85 29.10
C LEU A 110 -17.11 12.13 29.30
N ASP A 111 -15.86 12.16 28.86
CA ASP A 111 -15.04 13.36 28.93
C ASP A 111 -15.47 14.41 27.89
N ILE A 112 -14.95 15.64 28.01
CA ILE A 112 -15.37 16.75 27.15
C ILE A 112 -15.09 16.50 25.66
N ASP A 113 -13.98 15.82 25.31
CA ASP A 113 -13.63 15.56 23.93
C ASP A 113 -14.52 14.47 23.33
N GLN A 114 -14.85 13.44 24.11
CA GLN A 114 -15.83 12.41 23.76
C GLN A 114 -17.22 13.03 23.54
N ARG A 115 -17.71 13.87 24.47
CA ARG A 115 -19.00 14.57 24.33
C ARG A 115 -19.02 15.44 23.06
N ARG A 116 -17.94 16.19 22.81
CA ARG A 116 -17.80 17.03 21.60
C ARG A 116 -17.82 16.18 20.33
N ALA A 117 -17.13 15.04 20.31
CA ALA A 117 -17.12 14.11 19.18
C ALA A 117 -18.51 13.50 18.90
N ILE A 118 -19.30 13.24 19.95
CA ILE A 118 -20.68 12.74 19.82
C ILE A 118 -21.62 13.81 19.24
N ILE A 119 -21.47 15.07 19.67
CA ILE A 119 -22.36 16.17 19.28
C ILE A 119 -22.09 16.69 17.87
N ARG A 120 -20.82 16.71 17.43
CA ARG A 120 -20.44 17.19 16.09
C ARG A 120 -21.22 16.45 15.02
N ASP A 121 -21.82 17.18 14.08
CA ASP A 121 -22.69 16.60 13.06
C ASP A 121 -22.40 17.18 11.67
N ASP A 122 -21.10 17.21 11.32
CA ASP A 122 -20.68 17.52 9.96
C ASP A 122 -20.98 16.34 9.02
N LYS A 123 -20.89 16.54 7.70
CA LYS A 123 -21.16 15.45 6.72
C LYS A 123 -20.19 14.28 6.86
N HIS A 124 -18.93 14.57 7.20
CA HIS A 124 -17.88 13.59 7.42
C HIS A 124 -17.16 13.91 8.72
N ASN A 125 -17.12 12.96 9.65
CA ASN A 125 -16.48 13.13 10.95
C ASN A 125 -15.44 12.02 11.14
N LEU A 126 -14.17 12.40 11.35
CA LEU A 126 -13.10 11.49 11.71
C LEU A 126 -12.69 11.73 13.17
N VAL A 127 -12.79 10.69 13.99
CA VAL A 127 -12.34 10.73 15.39
C VAL A 127 -11.00 10.02 15.49
N VAL A 128 -9.93 10.79 15.72
CA VAL A 128 -8.57 10.27 15.90
C VAL A 128 -8.27 10.25 17.39
N ALA A 129 -7.97 9.07 17.92
CA ALA A 129 -7.61 8.91 19.32
C ALA A 129 -6.71 7.68 19.53
N GLY A 130 -5.85 7.74 20.55
CA GLY A 130 -4.93 6.67 20.92
C GLY A 130 -5.64 5.40 21.39
N ALA A 131 -4.89 4.31 21.55
CA ALA A 131 -5.42 3.08 22.15
C ALA A 131 -5.98 3.36 23.56
N GLY A 132 -7.09 2.71 23.92
CA GLY A 132 -7.71 2.85 25.24
C GLY A 132 -8.47 4.16 25.50
N SER A 133 -8.48 5.11 24.57
CA SER A 133 -9.18 6.42 24.69
C SER A 133 -10.72 6.37 24.63
N GLY A 134 -11.30 5.20 24.43
CA GLY A 134 -12.75 5.02 24.38
C GLY A 134 -13.40 5.30 23.01
N LYS A 135 -12.69 5.13 21.89
CA LYS A 135 -13.25 5.26 20.51
C LYS A 135 -14.57 4.50 20.32
N THR A 136 -14.60 3.22 20.70
CA THR A 136 -15.82 2.38 20.65
C THR A 136 -16.93 2.92 21.56
N SER A 137 -16.58 3.49 22.72
CA SER A 137 -17.54 4.15 23.61
C SER A 137 -18.12 5.41 22.96
N VAL A 138 -17.31 6.23 22.30
CA VAL A 138 -17.77 7.39 21.52
C VAL A 138 -18.74 6.96 20.43
N LEU A 139 -18.42 5.90 19.66
CA LEU A 139 -19.30 5.40 18.60
C LEU A 139 -20.64 4.89 19.14
N SER A 140 -20.60 4.09 20.21
CA SER A 140 -21.81 3.55 20.87
C SER A 140 -22.69 4.66 21.45
N SER A 141 -22.06 5.61 22.14
CA SER A 141 -22.75 6.79 22.70
C SER A 141 -23.31 7.68 21.61
N ARG A 142 -22.63 7.80 20.46
CA ARG A 142 -23.13 8.57 19.32
C ARG A 142 -24.41 7.96 18.75
N ILE A 143 -24.47 6.64 18.60
CA ILE A 143 -25.71 5.96 18.16
C ILE A 143 -26.84 6.25 19.14
N ALA A 144 -26.59 6.09 20.44
CA ALA A 144 -27.59 6.37 21.47
C ALA A 144 -28.03 7.84 21.48
N TYR A 145 -27.08 8.77 21.33
CA TYR A 145 -27.34 10.19 21.23
C TYR A 145 -28.24 10.53 20.05
N LEU A 146 -27.96 10.00 18.84
CA LEU A 146 -28.77 10.26 17.65
C LEU A 146 -30.23 9.79 17.82
N ILE A 147 -30.44 8.64 18.47
CA ILE A 147 -31.77 8.11 18.75
C ILE A 147 -32.52 8.94 19.80
N ARG A 148 -31.81 9.46 20.81
CA ARG A 148 -32.37 10.26 21.90
C ARG A 148 -32.48 11.74 21.60
N ARG A 149 -31.84 12.20 20.52
CA ARG A 149 -31.87 13.60 20.11
C ARG A 149 -33.32 14.04 19.86
N LYS A 150 -33.61 15.34 20.01
CA LYS A 150 -34.97 15.92 19.90
C LYS A 150 -35.72 15.52 18.62
N ASP A 151 -35.01 15.34 17.51
CA ASP A 151 -35.51 14.90 16.21
C ASP A 151 -35.70 13.37 16.07
N LYS A 152 -35.22 12.59 17.06
CA LYS A 152 -35.44 11.15 17.23
C LYS A 152 -35.14 10.33 15.98
N ILE A 153 -33.87 10.25 15.61
CA ILE A 153 -33.45 9.44 14.45
C ILE A 153 -33.84 7.98 14.68
N SER A 154 -34.58 7.39 13.74
CA SER A 154 -34.96 5.98 13.80
C SER A 154 -33.72 5.09 13.75
N SER A 155 -33.66 4.00 14.52
CA SER A 155 -32.53 3.06 14.44
C SER A 155 -32.37 2.45 13.05
N GLU A 156 -33.43 2.34 12.26
CA GLU A 156 -33.40 1.86 10.87
C GLU A 156 -32.65 2.82 9.93
N LYS A 157 -32.54 4.11 10.31
CA LYS A 157 -31.82 5.14 9.58
C LYS A 157 -30.35 5.26 9.98
N ILE A 158 -29.87 4.40 10.88
CA ILE A 158 -28.49 4.38 11.36
C ILE A 158 -27.83 3.06 10.92
N LEU A 159 -26.80 3.14 10.09
CA LEU A 159 -25.96 2.01 9.74
C LEU A 159 -24.69 2.01 10.60
N ALA A 160 -24.54 1.03 11.49
CA ALA A 160 -23.33 0.81 12.25
C ALA A 160 -22.52 -0.37 11.69
N LEU A 161 -21.22 -0.15 11.47
CA LEU A 161 -20.30 -1.11 10.89
C LEU A 161 -19.10 -1.36 11.79
N ALA A 162 -18.71 -2.63 11.90
CA ALA A 162 -17.46 -3.07 12.55
C ALA A 162 -16.68 -4.04 11.66
N LEU A 163 -15.38 -4.19 11.91
CA LEU A 163 -14.52 -5.08 11.10
C LEU A 163 -14.78 -6.57 11.35
N THR A 164 -15.00 -6.94 12.61
CA THR A 164 -15.13 -8.35 13.03
C THR A 164 -16.52 -8.63 13.61
N ARG A 165 -16.92 -9.90 13.60
CA ARG A 165 -18.18 -10.32 14.23
C ARG A 165 -18.16 -10.09 15.74
N VAL A 166 -17.00 -10.29 16.36
CA VAL A 166 -16.79 -10.07 17.80
C VAL A 166 -16.99 -8.58 18.13
N ALA A 167 -16.32 -7.67 17.41
CA ALA A 167 -16.48 -6.23 17.62
C ALA A 167 -17.93 -5.75 17.41
N ALA A 168 -18.60 -6.27 16.37
CA ALA A 168 -20.01 -5.98 16.14
C ALA A 168 -20.90 -6.44 17.31
N GLN A 169 -20.66 -7.64 17.85
CA GLN A 169 -21.41 -8.20 18.96
C GLN A 169 -21.15 -7.44 20.26
N GLU A 170 -19.88 -7.17 20.58
CA GLU A 170 -19.49 -6.39 21.76
C GLU A 170 -20.09 -4.99 21.75
N MET A 171 -20.11 -4.33 20.59
CA MET A 171 -20.72 -3.01 20.45
C MET A 171 -22.25 -3.08 20.61
N ARG A 172 -22.91 -4.11 20.07
CA ARG A 172 -24.37 -4.31 20.23
C ARG A 172 -24.72 -4.54 21.70
N GLU A 173 -24.00 -5.43 22.38
CA GLU A 173 -24.18 -5.71 23.81
C GLU A 173 -23.94 -4.47 24.66
N ARG A 174 -22.91 -3.68 24.33
CA ARG A 174 -22.63 -2.41 25.00
C ARG A 174 -23.77 -1.41 24.85
N ILE A 175 -24.28 -1.22 23.64
CA ILE A 175 -25.40 -0.29 23.39
C ILE A 175 -26.66 -0.75 24.13
N LYS A 176 -26.95 -2.06 24.10
CA LYS A 176 -28.10 -2.63 24.80
C LYS A 176 -27.97 -2.49 26.31
N LYS A 177 -26.80 -2.80 26.88
CA LYS A 177 -26.53 -2.70 28.31
C LYS A 177 -26.57 -1.27 28.82
N ASN A 178 -25.91 -0.35 28.11
CA ASN A 178 -25.72 1.02 28.60
C ASN A 178 -26.93 1.91 28.30
N TYR A 179 -27.66 1.69 27.21
CA TYR A 179 -28.71 2.61 26.76
C TYR A 179 -30.09 1.96 26.57
N ASN A 180 -30.19 0.65 26.78
CA ASN A 180 -31.38 -0.17 26.47
C ASN A 180 -31.88 -0.02 25.03
N ILE A 181 -30.98 0.26 24.10
CA ILE A 181 -31.29 0.39 22.67
C ILE A 181 -30.96 -0.92 21.97
N ASP A 182 -31.87 -1.39 21.12
CA ASP A 182 -31.61 -2.50 20.21
C ASP A 182 -31.36 -1.97 18.80
N ILE A 183 -30.23 -2.36 18.21
CA ILE A 183 -29.80 -1.92 16.88
C ILE A 183 -28.94 -2.98 16.22
N ASP A 184 -29.03 -3.03 14.89
CA ASP A 184 -28.15 -3.86 14.11
C ASP A 184 -26.77 -3.23 13.89
N ILE A 185 -25.75 -4.02 14.15
CA ILE A 185 -24.36 -3.70 13.83
C ILE A 185 -23.84 -4.78 12.90
N TYR A 186 -23.46 -4.37 11.70
CA TYR A 186 -23.05 -5.29 10.65
C TYR A 186 -21.52 -5.31 10.51
N THR A 187 -20.98 -6.47 10.15
CA THR A 187 -19.70 -6.47 9.43
C THR A 187 -19.94 -6.09 7.98
N PHE A 188 -18.94 -5.56 7.27
CA PHE A 188 -19.05 -5.31 5.83
C PHE A 188 -19.52 -6.55 5.06
N HIS A 189 -19.05 -7.74 5.45
CA HIS A 189 -19.50 -9.00 4.86
C HIS A 189 -20.97 -9.32 5.18
N ALA A 190 -21.44 -9.01 6.40
CA ALA A 190 -22.85 -9.18 6.74
C ALA A 190 -23.74 -8.22 5.96
N LEU A 191 -23.32 -6.96 5.81
CA LEU A 191 -24.01 -5.96 4.98
C LEU A 191 -24.05 -6.40 3.51
N GLY A 192 -22.91 -6.84 2.94
CA GLY A 192 -22.86 -7.34 1.56
C GLY A 192 -23.80 -8.54 1.33
N ARG A 193 -23.85 -9.49 2.27
CA ARG A 193 -24.82 -10.60 2.21
C ARG A 193 -26.28 -10.12 2.27
N LYS A 194 -26.58 -9.13 3.11
CA LYS A 194 -27.91 -8.55 3.24
C LYS A 194 -28.34 -7.93 1.91
N ILE A 195 -27.51 -7.08 1.33
CA ILE A 195 -27.75 -6.42 0.03
C ILE A 195 -27.98 -7.47 -1.07
N ILE A 196 -27.07 -8.44 -1.24
CA ILE A 196 -27.24 -9.49 -2.27
C ILE A 196 -28.55 -10.27 -2.07
N ARG A 197 -28.92 -10.59 -0.83
CA ARG A 197 -30.16 -11.31 -0.54
C ARG A 197 -31.40 -10.48 -0.87
N GLU A 198 -31.39 -9.19 -0.57
CA GLU A 198 -32.48 -8.26 -0.89
C GLU A 198 -32.64 -8.09 -2.40
N GLU A 199 -31.55 -8.14 -3.16
CA GLU A 199 -31.53 -7.90 -4.60
C GLU A 199 -31.83 -9.16 -5.43
N THR A 200 -31.37 -10.32 -4.96
CA THR A 200 -31.47 -11.58 -5.73
C THR A 200 -32.48 -12.57 -5.15
N GLY A 201 -33.00 -12.31 -3.94
CA GLY A 201 -33.82 -13.25 -3.18
C GLY A 201 -33.06 -14.47 -2.65
N LYS A 202 -31.76 -14.60 -2.93
CA LYS A 202 -30.93 -15.77 -2.60
C LYS A 202 -29.69 -15.35 -1.81
N LYS A 203 -29.16 -16.26 -0.99
CA LYS A 203 -27.84 -16.05 -0.36
C LYS A 203 -26.73 -16.23 -1.40
N PRO A 204 -25.62 -15.48 -1.34
CA PRO A 204 -24.48 -15.71 -2.20
C PRO A 204 -23.91 -17.12 -1.96
N ARG A 205 -23.56 -17.81 -3.05
CA ARG A 205 -22.91 -19.13 -3.00
C ARG A 205 -21.41 -18.93 -2.79
N LEU A 206 -21.01 -18.78 -1.54
CA LEU A 206 -19.60 -18.61 -1.19
C LEU A 206 -18.82 -19.92 -1.38
N LEU A 207 -17.60 -19.81 -1.90
CA LEU A 207 -16.69 -20.95 -2.02
C LEU A 207 -16.18 -21.42 -0.65
N PHE A 208 -15.98 -20.50 0.29
CA PHE A 208 -15.46 -20.76 1.64
C PHE A 208 -16.46 -20.24 2.68
N ASP A 209 -16.88 -21.07 3.64
CA ASP A 209 -17.94 -20.71 4.61
C ASP A 209 -17.44 -20.56 6.07
N GLN A 210 -16.45 -21.35 6.51
CA GLN A 210 -16.05 -21.46 7.93
C GLN A 210 -14.54 -21.35 8.22
N SER A 211 -13.65 -21.77 7.32
CA SER A 211 -12.18 -21.64 7.45
C SER A 211 -11.56 -20.92 6.25
N PHE A 212 -11.79 -19.61 6.19
CA PHE A 212 -11.54 -18.76 5.02
C PHE A 212 -10.10 -18.84 4.52
N ASP A 213 -9.11 -18.48 5.36
CA ASP A 213 -7.73 -18.31 4.90
C ASP A 213 -7.08 -19.66 4.52
N ALA A 214 -7.31 -20.72 5.31
CA ALA A 214 -6.71 -22.03 5.05
C ALA A 214 -7.25 -22.71 3.78
N ASN A 215 -8.56 -22.66 3.54
CA ASN A 215 -9.15 -23.30 2.36
C ASN A 215 -8.85 -22.52 1.08
N GLN A 216 -8.81 -21.18 1.17
CA GLN A 216 -8.43 -20.35 0.03
C GLN A 216 -6.96 -20.55 -0.33
N TYR A 217 -6.08 -20.57 0.67
CA TYR A 217 -4.66 -20.87 0.46
C TYR A 217 -4.48 -22.22 -0.24
N LYS A 218 -5.10 -23.28 0.27
CA LYS A 218 -5.01 -24.62 -0.33
C LYS A 218 -5.53 -24.69 -1.77
N LEU A 219 -6.56 -23.91 -2.11
CA LEU A 219 -7.00 -23.83 -3.50
C LEU A 219 -5.94 -23.13 -4.37
N ILE A 220 -5.41 -22.00 -3.92
CA ILE A 220 -4.39 -21.24 -4.65
C ILE A 220 -3.14 -22.08 -4.83
N GLU A 221 -2.76 -22.84 -3.81
CA GLU A 221 -1.71 -23.85 -3.84
C GLU A 221 -1.92 -24.87 -4.95
N ASN A 222 -3.10 -25.50 -5.02
CA ASN A 222 -3.41 -26.45 -6.09
C ASN A 222 -3.39 -25.79 -7.48
N LEU A 223 -3.89 -24.56 -7.61
CA LEU A 223 -3.88 -23.84 -8.90
C LEU A 223 -2.47 -23.44 -9.34
N PHE A 224 -1.59 -23.14 -8.38
CA PHE A 224 -0.17 -22.92 -8.60
C PHE A 224 0.49 -24.22 -9.09
N GLU A 225 0.21 -25.37 -8.46
CA GLU A 225 0.70 -26.68 -8.92
C GLU A 225 0.15 -27.09 -10.30
N GLU A 226 -1.08 -26.71 -10.61
CA GLU A 226 -1.64 -26.91 -11.96
C GLU A 226 -0.93 -26.04 -13.00
N ALA A 227 -0.60 -24.77 -12.66
CA ALA A 227 0.16 -23.88 -13.54
C ALA A 227 1.59 -24.40 -13.78
N LEU A 228 2.22 -25.00 -12.76
CA LEU A 228 3.55 -25.62 -12.87
C LEU A 228 3.65 -26.76 -13.88
N LYS A 229 2.53 -27.28 -14.40
CA LYS A 229 2.55 -28.29 -15.48
C LYS A 229 2.84 -27.68 -16.85
N GLU A 230 2.76 -26.36 -16.98
CA GLU A 230 2.99 -25.64 -18.23
C GLU A 230 4.43 -25.14 -18.29
N LYS A 231 5.11 -25.45 -19.39
CA LYS A 231 6.54 -25.14 -19.58
C LYS A 231 6.81 -23.65 -19.46
N GLU A 232 5.95 -22.82 -20.05
CA GLU A 232 6.07 -21.37 -20.01
C GLU A 232 5.97 -20.81 -18.58
N TYR A 233 5.17 -21.43 -17.71
CA TYR A 233 5.05 -21.03 -16.31
C TYR A 233 6.27 -21.47 -15.49
N GLN A 234 6.82 -22.65 -15.77
CA GLN A 234 8.07 -23.11 -15.16
C GLN A 234 9.23 -22.17 -15.50
N GLU A 235 9.39 -21.80 -16.78
CA GLU A 235 10.41 -20.85 -17.23
C GLU A 235 10.29 -19.49 -16.51
N LEU A 236 9.06 -18.98 -16.37
CA LEU A 236 8.79 -17.73 -15.66
C LEU A 236 9.15 -17.82 -14.17
N LEU A 237 8.84 -18.95 -13.52
CA LEU A 237 9.19 -19.18 -12.11
C LEU A 237 10.70 -19.28 -11.93
N ILE A 238 11.39 -20.01 -12.81
CA ILE A 238 12.85 -20.13 -12.80
C ILE A 238 13.49 -18.76 -12.93
N GLU A 239 13.03 -17.96 -13.90
CA GLU A 239 13.53 -16.59 -14.06
C GLU A 239 13.27 -15.75 -12.81
N TYR A 240 12.09 -15.86 -12.18
CA TYR A 240 11.78 -15.18 -10.93
C TYR A 240 12.71 -15.57 -9.77
N LEU A 241 13.03 -16.87 -9.65
CA LEU A 241 13.88 -17.42 -8.60
C LEU A 241 15.35 -17.02 -8.79
N ALA A 242 15.80 -16.82 -10.03
CA ALA A 242 17.14 -16.34 -10.33
C ALA A 242 17.42 -14.97 -9.67
N TYR A 243 16.41 -14.11 -9.57
CA TYR A 243 16.52 -12.81 -8.93
C TYR A 243 16.18 -12.90 -7.44
N HIS A 244 17.00 -12.33 -6.56
CA HIS A 244 16.70 -12.20 -5.13
C HIS A 244 16.13 -10.81 -4.77
N ASN A 245 15.29 -10.77 -3.73
CA ASN A 245 14.87 -9.51 -3.11
C ASN A 245 15.84 -9.26 -1.97
N GLU A 246 16.94 -8.55 -2.21
CA GLU A 246 17.71 -8.01 -1.10
C GLU A 246 17.12 -6.68 -0.67
N GLN A 247 16.91 -6.55 0.65
CA GLN A 247 16.85 -5.24 1.26
C GLN A 247 18.28 -4.72 1.28
N GLU A 248 18.57 -3.69 0.50
CA GLU A 248 19.78 -2.90 0.68
C GLU A 248 19.77 -2.39 2.12
N VAL A 249 20.80 -2.74 2.89
CA VAL A 249 20.94 -2.24 4.25
C VAL A 249 21.44 -0.81 4.13
N ASP A 250 20.62 0.14 4.56
CA ASP A 250 20.98 1.55 4.51
C ASP A 250 22.16 1.82 5.46
N GLU A 251 23.16 2.57 4.99
CA GLU A 251 24.28 3.06 5.80
C GLU A 251 23.77 3.77 7.07
N ALA A 252 22.62 4.47 6.98
CA ALA A 252 21.99 5.13 8.12
C ALA A 252 21.49 4.18 9.22
N SER A 253 21.49 2.86 8.98
CA SER A 253 21.14 1.83 9.96
C SER A 253 22.28 1.48 10.91
N PHE A 254 23.49 2.00 10.66
CA PHE A 254 24.70 1.73 11.44
C PHE A 254 25.11 2.96 12.26
N ALA A 255 25.90 2.76 13.33
CA ALA A 255 26.33 3.85 14.19
C ALA A 255 27.27 4.82 13.46
N ASP A 256 28.11 4.28 12.57
CA ASP A 256 29.04 5.03 11.74
C ASP A 256 29.40 4.27 10.44
N LYS A 257 30.20 4.94 9.60
CA LYS A 257 30.67 4.41 8.31
C LYS A 257 31.60 3.22 8.45
N GLU A 258 32.41 3.14 9.51
CA GLU A 258 33.36 2.05 9.70
C GLU A 258 32.61 0.75 10.01
N GLU A 259 31.56 0.83 10.83
CA GLU A 259 30.68 -0.30 11.13
C GLU A 259 29.94 -0.79 9.87
N TYR A 260 29.41 0.13 9.06
CA TYR A 260 28.79 -0.20 7.77
C TYR A 260 29.78 -0.88 6.81
N TYR A 261 30.99 -0.34 6.64
CA TYR A 261 32.00 -0.93 5.76
C TYR A 261 32.45 -2.30 6.26
N LYS A 262 32.60 -2.48 7.58
CA LYS A 262 32.91 -3.77 8.18
C LYS A 262 31.78 -4.78 7.96
N TYR A 263 30.52 -4.35 8.06
CA TYR A 263 29.37 -5.18 7.73
C TYR A 263 29.40 -5.60 6.26
N MET A 264 29.55 -4.65 5.33
CA MET A 264 29.57 -4.92 3.89
C MET A 264 30.74 -5.83 3.48
N LYS A 265 31.93 -5.65 4.08
CA LYS A 265 33.11 -6.49 3.82
C LYS A 265 32.94 -7.94 4.26
N ASN A 266 32.21 -8.19 5.34
CA ASN A 266 32.02 -9.53 5.91
C ASN A 266 30.71 -10.18 5.48
N LYS A 267 29.86 -9.47 4.72
CA LYS A 267 28.58 -9.99 4.27
C LYS A 267 28.81 -11.10 3.25
N LYS A 268 28.21 -12.26 3.53
CA LYS A 268 28.20 -13.42 2.65
C LYS A 268 26.82 -13.63 2.07
N TYR A 269 26.78 -14.27 0.91
CA TYR A 269 25.55 -14.56 0.17
C TYR A 269 25.49 -16.04 -0.13
N SER A 270 24.30 -16.61 -0.24
CA SER A 270 24.12 -18.01 -0.60
C SER A 270 23.34 -18.11 -1.91
N THR A 271 23.85 -18.93 -2.82
CA THR A 271 23.17 -19.32 -4.06
C THR A 271 22.00 -20.27 -3.76
N LEU A 272 21.19 -20.59 -4.78
CA LEU A 272 20.06 -21.51 -4.66
C LEU A 272 20.47 -22.96 -4.38
N ASN A 273 21.71 -23.33 -4.70
CA ASN A 273 22.33 -24.63 -4.40
C ASN A 273 23.33 -24.54 -3.23
N ASP A 274 23.09 -23.59 -2.31
CA ASP A 274 23.78 -23.47 -1.01
C ASP A 274 25.30 -23.22 -1.06
N ILE A 275 25.81 -22.73 -2.19
CA ILE A 275 27.19 -22.24 -2.30
C ILE A 275 27.24 -20.83 -1.70
N GLU A 276 28.13 -20.63 -0.73
CA GLU A 276 28.45 -19.32 -0.15
C GLU A 276 29.35 -18.53 -1.10
N VAL A 277 28.95 -17.30 -1.44
CA VAL A 277 29.65 -16.39 -2.36
C VAL A 277 29.86 -15.01 -1.75
N LYS A 278 30.81 -14.24 -2.30
CA LYS A 278 31.29 -12.97 -1.74
C LYS A 278 30.49 -11.76 -2.18
N SER A 279 29.76 -11.84 -3.29
CA SER A 279 28.95 -10.72 -3.78
C SER A 279 27.55 -11.11 -4.26
N VAL A 280 26.66 -10.12 -4.30
CA VAL A 280 25.32 -10.25 -4.88
C VAL A 280 25.40 -10.59 -6.37
N ALA A 281 26.44 -10.13 -7.07
CA ALA A 281 26.63 -10.41 -8.48
C ALA A 281 27.05 -11.87 -8.70
N GLU A 282 28.04 -12.36 -7.97
CA GLU A 282 28.44 -13.77 -7.98
C GLU A 282 27.27 -14.68 -7.65
N ARG A 283 26.44 -14.34 -6.65
CA ARG A 283 25.25 -15.14 -6.36
C ARG A 283 24.31 -15.23 -7.56
N ASP A 284 24.03 -14.10 -8.20
CA ASP A 284 23.11 -14.07 -9.34
C ASP A 284 23.70 -14.85 -10.55
N ILE A 285 25.02 -14.81 -10.74
CA ILE A 285 25.74 -15.64 -11.72
C ILE A 285 25.59 -17.12 -11.38
N GLY A 286 25.96 -17.53 -10.17
CA GLY A 286 25.86 -18.92 -9.70
C GLY A 286 24.43 -19.46 -9.78
N ASN A 287 23.44 -18.66 -9.37
CA ASN A 287 22.03 -18.99 -9.52
C ASN A 287 21.65 -19.19 -10.99
N TYR A 288 22.08 -18.30 -11.88
CA TYR A 288 21.76 -18.42 -13.30
C TYR A 288 22.34 -19.69 -13.92
N LEU A 289 23.62 -19.99 -13.64
CA LEU A 289 24.30 -21.20 -14.10
C LEU A 289 23.59 -22.46 -13.57
N PHE A 290 23.36 -22.52 -12.26
CA PHE A 290 22.64 -23.61 -11.61
C PHE A 290 21.25 -23.85 -12.21
N LEU A 291 20.46 -22.77 -12.33
CA LEU A 291 19.09 -22.83 -12.87
C LEU A 291 19.03 -23.25 -14.35
N HIS A 292 20.13 -23.11 -15.10
CA HIS A 292 20.24 -23.50 -16.50
C HIS A 292 21.09 -24.74 -16.72
N SER A 293 21.21 -25.59 -15.70
CA SER A 293 21.91 -26.88 -15.76
C SER A 293 23.37 -26.76 -16.23
N ILE A 294 24.02 -25.64 -15.93
CA ILE A 294 25.46 -25.44 -16.18
C ILE A 294 26.20 -25.81 -14.90
N GLU A 295 27.01 -26.87 -14.95
CA GLU A 295 27.90 -27.26 -13.85
C GLU A 295 28.98 -26.19 -13.66
N PHE A 296 29.28 -25.85 -12.41
CA PHE A 296 30.34 -24.91 -12.07
C PHE A 296 31.00 -25.22 -10.73
N ASN A 297 32.27 -24.89 -10.63
CA ASN A 297 33.01 -24.82 -9.37
C ASN A 297 33.19 -23.35 -8.99
N TYR A 298 32.83 -22.98 -7.77
CA TYR A 298 33.05 -21.63 -7.23
C TYR A 298 34.43 -21.55 -6.57
N GLU A 299 35.20 -20.51 -6.88
CA GLU A 299 36.56 -20.28 -6.37
C GLU A 299 37.48 -21.52 -6.38
N PRO A 300 37.61 -22.27 -7.51
CA PRO A 300 38.54 -23.38 -7.56
C PRO A 300 39.99 -22.88 -7.50
N LEU A 301 40.85 -23.59 -6.77
CA LEU A 301 42.29 -23.36 -6.84
C LEU A 301 42.80 -23.70 -8.24
N VAL A 302 43.57 -22.80 -8.85
CA VAL A 302 44.25 -23.07 -10.13
C VAL A 302 45.76 -23.14 -9.97
N GLU A 303 46.35 -24.24 -10.45
CA GLU A 303 47.79 -24.51 -10.36
C GLU A 303 48.58 -24.04 -11.60
N TRP A 304 47.90 -23.53 -12.62
CA TRP A 304 48.53 -23.16 -13.89
C TRP A 304 49.13 -21.75 -13.89
N VAL A 305 48.93 -20.95 -12.84
CA VAL A 305 49.41 -19.56 -12.76
C VAL A 305 50.89 -19.51 -12.38
N ASP A 306 51.65 -18.60 -12.99
CA ASP A 306 53.03 -18.38 -12.59
C ASP A 306 53.12 -17.72 -11.20
N LYS A 307 54.10 -18.17 -10.42
CA LYS A 307 54.56 -17.43 -9.23
C LYS A 307 55.22 -16.13 -9.68
N SER A 308 54.97 -15.01 -9.00
CA SER A 308 55.53 -13.71 -9.42
C SER A 308 57.02 -13.62 -9.08
N GLU A 309 57.82 -12.91 -9.89
CA GLU A 309 59.27 -12.73 -9.65
C GLU A 309 59.57 -11.93 -8.35
N GLU A 310 58.57 -11.29 -7.73
CA GLU A 310 58.70 -10.60 -6.44
C GLU A 310 58.59 -11.54 -5.23
N ASP A 311 58.20 -12.80 -5.44
CA ASP A 311 57.98 -13.79 -4.37
C ASP A 311 59.26 -14.56 -3.95
N GLU A 312 60.43 -14.26 -4.54
CA GLU A 312 61.71 -14.90 -4.15
C GLU A 312 62.33 -14.33 -2.85
N PHE A 313 61.73 -13.30 -2.24
CA PHE A 313 62.27 -12.58 -1.08
C PHE A 313 61.40 -12.56 0.18
N GLU A 314 60.27 -13.28 0.24
CA GLU A 314 59.46 -13.40 1.46
C GLU A 314 59.48 -14.84 2.01
N GLU A 315 59.92 -14.98 3.26
CA GLU A 315 59.95 -16.24 4.01
C GLU A 315 58.51 -16.75 4.28
N GLU A 316 58.31 -18.05 4.03
CA GLU A 316 57.32 -18.95 4.63
C GLU A 316 55.92 -18.35 4.95
N ASN A 317 55.02 -18.37 3.95
CA ASN A 317 53.55 -18.56 4.01
C ASN A 317 52.70 -17.59 3.16
N ASP A 318 53.03 -17.39 1.88
CA ASP A 318 52.01 -16.89 0.93
C ASP A 318 52.37 -17.30 -0.51
N GLU A 319 52.13 -18.57 -0.86
CA GLU A 319 51.91 -18.89 -2.28
C GLU A 319 50.63 -18.16 -2.66
N ARG A 320 50.66 -17.18 -3.58
CA ARG A 320 49.44 -16.51 -4.04
C ARG A 320 48.57 -17.51 -4.81
N GLU A 321 47.79 -18.28 -4.06
CA GLU A 321 46.74 -19.14 -4.57
C GLU A 321 45.76 -18.25 -5.36
N TYR A 322 45.64 -18.50 -6.67
CA TYR A 322 44.63 -17.83 -7.48
C TYR A 322 43.36 -18.70 -7.54
N HIS A 323 42.25 -18.05 -7.21
CA HIS A 323 40.91 -18.61 -7.27
C HIS A 323 40.03 -17.73 -8.17
N PRO A 324 39.85 -18.05 -9.46
CA PRO A 324 38.85 -17.40 -10.30
C PRO A 324 37.45 -17.61 -9.72
N ASP A 325 36.54 -16.65 -9.89
CA ASP A 325 35.23 -16.72 -9.23
C ASP A 325 34.43 -17.98 -9.62
N PHE A 326 34.42 -18.34 -10.91
CA PHE A 326 33.79 -19.56 -11.38
C PHE A 326 34.63 -20.30 -12.42
N PHE A 327 34.49 -21.63 -12.44
CA PHE A 327 35.00 -22.50 -13.50
C PHE A 327 33.89 -23.41 -14.00
N LEU A 328 33.71 -23.46 -15.32
CA LEU A 328 32.75 -24.32 -16.01
C LEU A 328 33.49 -25.53 -16.59
N PRO A 329 33.52 -26.68 -15.90
CA PRO A 329 34.36 -27.82 -16.27
C PRO A 329 34.02 -28.41 -17.65
N ASP A 330 32.74 -28.45 -18.01
CA ASP A 330 32.27 -28.98 -19.30
C ASP A 330 32.78 -28.20 -20.51
N TYR A 331 33.19 -26.95 -20.30
CA TYR A 331 33.57 -26.02 -21.37
C TYR A 331 35.02 -25.53 -21.26
N ASP A 332 35.73 -25.83 -20.16
CA ASP A 332 37.05 -25.27 -19.80
C ASP A 332 37.05 -23.72 -19.85
N ILE A 333 36.01 -23.10 -19.29
CA ILE A 333 35.82 -21.64 -19.23
C ILE A 333 35.87 -21.16 -17.79
N TYR A 334 36.63 -20.09 -17.54
CA TYR A 334 36.65 -19.39 -16.27
C TYR A 334 35.81 -18.11 -16.36
N ILE A 335 35.23 -17.68 -15.23
CA ILE A 335 34.50 -16.42 -15.11
C ILE A 335 35.10 -15.63 -13.95
N GLU A 336 35.36 -14.35 -14.19
CA GLU A 336 35.72 -13.39 -13.13
C GLU A 336 34.69 -12.24 -13.11
N HIS A 337 34.27 -11.89 -11.90
CA HIS A 337 33.40 -10.78 -11.60
C HIS A 337 34.17 -9.64 -10.95
N TRP A 338 34.22 -8.51 -11.64
CA TRP A 338 34.93 -7.34 -11.17
C TRP A 338 33.99 -6.39 -10.44
N GLY A 339 34.32 -6.10 -9.18
CA GLY A 339 33.61 -5.15 -8.32
C GLY A 339 33.82 -3.69 -8.71
N LEU A 340 33.77 -3.33 -10.00
CA LEU A 340 34.01 -1.98 -10.50
C LEU A 340 32.72 -1.27 -10.93
N ASN A 341 32.63 0.01 -10.61
CA ASN A 341 31.58 0.88 -11.11
C ASN A 341 31.87 1.37 -12.55
N GLU A 342 30.99 2.22 -13.09
CA GLU A 342 31.12 2.77 -14.47
C GLU A 342 32.38 3.63 -14.69
N ASN A 343 32.95 4.17 -13.62
CA ASN A 343 34.18 4.96 -13.64
C ASN A 343 35.44 4.11 -13.38
N MET A 344 35.31 2.78 -13.32
CA MET A 344 36.39 1.85 -12.97
C MET A 344 36.90 2.02 -11.53
N GLU A 345 36.01 2.39 -10.61
CA GLU A 345 36.34 2.54 -9.20
C GLU A 345 35.78 1.37 -8.37
N VAL A 346 36.57 0.91 -7.40
CA VAL A 346 36.11 -0.07 -6.40
C VAL A 346 35.25 0.59 -5.32
N PRO A 347 34.38 -0.17 -4.63
CA PRO A 347 33.64 0.34 -3.49
C PRO A 347 34.53 0.85 -2.35
N PRO A 348 34.09 1.85 -1.57
CA PRO A 348 34.88 2.42 -0.47
C PRO A 348 35.28 1.45 0.65
N TRP A 349 34.60 0.30 0.75
CA TRP A 349 34.88 -0.75 1.74
C TRP A 349 35.88 -1.81 1.26
N PHE A 350 36.38 -1.71 0.02
CA PHE A 350 37.46 -2.56 -0.46
C PHE A 350 38.76 -2.20 0.26
N SER A 351 39.63 -3.20 0.45
CA SER A 351 40.92 -2.98 1.14
C SER A 351 42.01 -2.44 0.22
N GLN A 352 41.80 -2.52 -1.10
CA GLN A 352 42.69 -2.04 -2.14
C GLN A 352 42.14 -0.74 -2.75
N THR A 353 43.03 0.11 -3.25
CA THR A 353 42.67 1.25 -4.10
C THR A 353 42.19 0.78 -5.49
N SER A 354 41.48 1.65 -6.22
CA SER A 354 41.06 1.35 -7.59
C SER A 354 42.26 1.05 -8.49
N GLU A 355 43.37 1.76 -8.32
CA GLU A 355 44.62 1.56 -9.05
C GLU A 355 45.23 0.18 -8.75
N GLU A 356 45.37 -0.18 -7.47
CA GLU A 356 45.87 -1.50 -7.06
C GLU A 356 45.00 -2.64 -7.61
N TYR A 357 43.67 -2.48 -7.54
CA TYR A 357 42.73 -3.48 -8.05
C TYR A 357 42.84 -3.66 -9.56
N LEU A 358 43.04 -2.57 -10.32
CA LEU A 358 43.25 -2.62 -11.76
C LEU A 358 44.58 -3.26 -12.15
N GLU A 359 45.66 -3.06 -11.38
CA GLU A 359 46.93 -3.76 -11.60
C GLU A 359 46.82 -5.26 -11.33
N VAL A 360 46.12 -5.66 -10.27
CA VAL A 360 45.81 -7.08 -10.01
C VAL A 360 45.02 -7.69 -11.17
N ARG A 361 44.03 -6.95 -11.70
CA ARG A 361 43.29 -7.39 -12.89
C ARG A 361 44.21 -7.59 -14.10
N LYS A 362 45.09 -6.63 -14.40
CA LYS A 362 46.04 -6.75 -15.53
C LYS A 362 46.93 -7.98 -15.39
N TRP A 363 47.42 -8.23 -14.18
CA TRP A 363 48.19 -9.43 -13.89
C TRP A 363 47.37 -10.70 -14.14
N LYS A 364 46.14 -10.80 -13.60
CA LYS A 364 45.27 -11.96 -13.85
C LYS A 364 45.08 -12.20 -15.35
N LEU A 365 44.75 -11.16 -16.12
CA LEU A 365 44.56 -11.26 -17.57
C LEU A 365 45.81 -11.78 -18.31
N SER A 366 47.01 -11.33 -17.92
CA SER A 366 48.25 -11.80 -18.56
C SER A 366 48.51 -13.29 -18.29
N GLN A 367 48.09 -13.79 -17.13
CA GLN A 367 48.18 -15.22 -16.79
C GLN A 367 47.25 -16.07 -17.67
N PHE A 368 45.99 -15.63 -17.87
CA PHE A 368 45.08 -16.33 -18.80
C PHE A 368 45.61 -16.35 -20.23
N GLU A 369 46.16 -15.23 -20.71
CA GLU A 369 46.76 -15.14 -22.04
C GLU A 369 47.97 -16.09 -22.17
N LYS A 370 48.91 -16.04 -21.21
CA LYS A 370 50.13 -16.85 -21.24
C LYS A 370 49.85 -18.34 -21.21
N HIS A 371 48.90 -18.78 -20.40
CA HIS A 371 48.55 -20.20 -20.23
C HIS A 371 47.46 -20.67 -21.19
N ASN A 372 47.04 -19.81 -22.14
CA ASN A 372 46.01 -20.10 -23.14
C ASN A 372 44.71 -20.62 -22.50
N LYS A 373 44.29 -19.96 -21.42
CA LYS A 373 43.05 -20.22 -20.69
C LYS A 373 41.97 -19.22 -21.09
N ILE A 374 40.71 -19.66 -21.08
CA ILE A 374 39.57 -18.84 -21.51
C ILE A 374 38.96 -18.16 -20.28
N LEU A 375 38.88 -16.83 -20.32
CA LEU A 375 38.25 -16.02 -19.29
C LEU A 375 37.06 -15.24 -19.84
N VAL A 376 35.95 -15.28 -19.12
CA VAL A 376 34.79 -14.40 -19.28
C VAL A 376 34.78 -13.39 -18.15
N GLU A 377 34.69 -12.11 -18.50
CA GLU A 377 34.63 -11.02 -17.53
C GLU A 377 33.19 -10.52 -17.36
N THR A 378 32.81 -10.19 -16.13
CA THR A 378 31.56 -9.50 -15.77
C THR A 378 31.82 -8.36 -14.80
N TRP A 379 30.88 -7.41 -14.68
CA TRP A 379 31.12 -6.17 -13.94
C TRP A 379 29.96 -5.75 -13.04
N ASP A 380 30.25 -5.13 -11.88
CA ASP A 380 29.20 -4.68 -10.94
C ASP A 380 28.28 -3.60 -11.53
N TYR A 381 28.78 -2.74 -12.44
CA TYR A 381 27.93 -1.76 -13.12
C TYR A 381 26.86 -2.42 -14.02
N GLU A 382 27.13 -3.60 -14.59
CA GLU A 382 26.15 -4.33 -15.40
C GLU A 382 24.98 -4.79 -14.53
N LYS A 383 25.25 -5.15 -13.26
CA LYS A 383 24.22 -5.52 -12.30
C LYS A 383 23.27 -4.37 -12.03
N LYS A 384 23.80 -3.16 -11.81
CA LYS A 384 23.00 -1.95 -11.53
C LYS A 384 22.06 -1.57 -12.68
N ARG A 385 22.36 -2.03 -13.89
CA ARG A 385 21.57 -1.80 -15.12
C ARG A 385 20.66 -2.97 -15.50
N ASP A 386 20.60 -4.03 -14.70
CA ASP A 386 19.93 -5.30 -15.04
C ASP A 386 20.51 -5.97 -16.31
N GLU A 387 21.79 -5.72 -16.63
CA GLU A 387 22.50 -6.18 -17.84
C GLU A 387 23.47 -7.35 -17.56
N LEU A 388 23.80 -7.65 -16.29
CA LEU A 388 24.78 -8.67 -15.89
C LEU A 388 24.54 -10.04 -16.54
N ILE A 389 23.35 -10.63 -16.33
CA ILE A 389 23.02 -11.95 -16.86
C ILE A 389 22.90 -11.97 -18.39
N PRO A 390 22.22 -11.00 -19.04
CA PRO A 390 22.26 -10.86 -20.50
C PRO A 390 23.67 -10.83 -21.10
N ASN A 391 24.58 -10.05 -20.50
CA ASN A 391 25.95 -9.91 -20.99
C ASN A 391 26.75 -11.19 -20.74
N LEU A 392 26.65 -11.80 -19.55
CA LEU A 392 27.26 -13.09 -19.26
C LEU A 392 26.87 -14.15 -20.31
N LYS A 393 25.56 -14.30 -20.58
CA LYS A 393 25.05 -15.26 -21.55
C LYS A 393 25.63 -15.01 -22.94
N LYS A 394 25.64 -13.75 -23.38
CA LYS A 394 26.18 -13.35 -24.67
C LYS A 394 27.68 -13.70 -24.76
N ASN A 395 28.47 -13.31 -23.76
CA ASN A 395 29.91 -13.53 -23.74
C ASN A 395 30.26 -15.02 -23.74
N LEU A 396 29.51 -15.85 -23.01
CA LEU A 396 29.67 -17.31 -23.03
C LEU A 396 29.38 -17.89 -24.42
N LEU A 397 28.29 -17.46 -25.08
CA LEU A 397 27.93 -17.94 -26.43
C LEU A 397 28.89 -17.46 -27.51
N ASP A 398 29.42 -16.25 -27.39
CA ASP A 398 30.41 -15.70 -28.33
C ASP A 398 31.71 -16.54 -28.32
N ILE A 399 32.07 -17.11 -27.16
CA ILE A 399 33.22 -18.01 -26.99
C ILE A 399 32.88 -19.44 -27.45
N ASN A 400 31.76 -19.99 -26.97
CA ASN A 400 31.34 -21.34 -27.29
C ASN A 400 29.84 -21.38 -27.63
N PRO A 401 29.50 -21.32 -28.93
CA PRO A 401 28.11 -21.36 -29.39
C PRO A 401 27.37 -22.67 -29.07
N LYS A 402 28.06 -23.70 -28.57
CA LYS A 402 27.46 -24.99 -28.19
C LYS A 402 26.99 -25.03 -26.74
N ILE A 403 27.22 -23.99 -25.94
CA ILE A 403 26.71 -23.95 -24.57
C ILE A 403 25.18 -23.95 -24.60
N GLU A 404 24.58 -24.97 -23.98
CA GLU A 404 23.14 -25.09 -23.86
C GLU A 404 22.68 -24.64 -22.48
N PHE A 405 21.94 -23.54 -22.43
CA PHE A 405 21.32 -23.05 -21.19
C PHE A 405 19.97 -23.74 -20.99
N ILE A 406 19.99 -24.98 -20.51
CA ILE A 406 18.80 -25.80 -20.33
C ILE A 406 18.20 -25.51 -18.94
N PRO A 407 17.04 -24.84 -18.85
CA PRO A 407 16.42 -24.57 -17.56
C PRO A 407 16.10 -25.88 -16.82
N LEU A 408 16.41 -25.94 -15.53
CA LEU A 408 16.03 -27.07 -14.67
C LEU A 408 14.51 -27.27 -14.74
N SER A 409 14.06 -28.53 -14.77
CA SER A 409 12.65 -28.83 -14.55
C SER A 409 12.22 -28.43 -13.14
N TYR A 410 10.91 -28.24 -12.92
CA TYR A 410 10.39 -27.97 -11.59
C TYR A 410 10.77 -29.06 -10.58
N GLU A 411 10.70 -30.32 -11.01
CA GLU A 411 11.08 -31.47 -10.20
C GLU A 411 12.55 -31.41 -9.78
N GLU A 412 13.46 -31.07 -10.70
CA GLU A 412 14.88 -30.92 -10.40
C GLU A 412 15.15 -29.72 -9.49
N LEU A 413 14.42 -28.61 -9.62
CA LEU A 413 14.54 -27.48 -8.69
C LEU A 413 14.21 -27.90 -7.27
N VAL A 414 13.10 -28.62 -7.09
CA VAL A 414 12.66 -29.12 -5.78
C VAL A 414 13.69 -30.08 -5.19
N GLU A 415 14.29 -30.95 -6.01
CA GLU A 415 15.28 -31.93 -5.57
C GLU A 415 16.63 -31.28 -5.23
N LYS A 416 17.09 -30.34 -6.06
CA LYS A 416 18.46 -29.78 -5.99
C LYS A 416 18.59 -28.51 -5.15
N THR A 417 17.51 -27.95 -4.63
CA THR A 417 17.56 -26.74 -3.79
C THR A 417 17.03 -26.99 -2.39
N HIS A 418 17.88 -26.84 -1.38
CA HIS A 418 17.42 -26.87 0.01
C HIS A 418 16.52 -25.64 0.27
N GLU A 419 15.56 -25.79 1.18
CA GLU A 419 14.56 -24.76 1.53
C GLU A 419 13.62 -24.32 0.40
N PHE A 420 13.62 -24.98 -0.77
CA PHE A 420 12.71 -24.65 -1.87
C PHE A 420 11.25 -24.65 -1.44
N LYS A 421 10.89 -25.63 -0.60
CA LYS A 421 9.55 -25.76 -0.05
C LYS A 421 9.12 -24.51 0.70
N GLU A 422 10.00 -23.94 1.51
CA GLU A 422 9.70 -22.72 2.27
C GLU A 422 9.56 -21.51 1.34
N LYS A 423 10.46 -21.35 0.36
CA LYS A 423 10.39 -20.29 -0.66
C LYS A 423 9.11 -20.40 -1.49
N ARG A 424 8.70 -21.62 -1.83
CA ARG A 424 7.45 -21.93 -2.52
C ARG A 424 6.24 -21.56 -1.68
N ASP A 425 6.21 -21.93 -0.40
CA ASP A 425 5.08 -21.60 0.50
C ASP A 425 4.96 -20.07 0.69
N GLN A 426 6.08 -19.37 0.80
CA GLN A 426 6.12 -17.89 0.81
C GLN A 426 5.56 -17.30 -0.50
N LEU A 427 5.92 -17.85 -1.65
CA LEU A 427 5.42 -17.39 -2.95
C LEU A 427 3.90 -17.59 -3.08
N VAL A 428 3.38 -18.76 -2.70
CA VAL A 428 1.92 -19.04 -2.70
C VAL A 428 1.20 -18.06 -1.78
N ASN A 429 1.76 -17.73 -0.61
CA ASN A 429 1.21 -16.72 0.29
C ASN A 429 1.20 -15.31 -0.34
N LEU A 430 2.26 -14.93 -1.04
CA LEU A 430 2.32 -13.67 -1.79
C LEU A 430 1.27 -13.62 -2.90
N ILE A 431 1.06 -14.71 -3.63
CA ILE A 431 0.02 -14.83 -4.66
C ILE A 431 -1.37 -14.70 -4.04
N ALA A 432 -1.62 -15.34 -2.89
CA ALA A 432 -2.90 -15.21 -2.18
C ALA A 432 -3.19 -13.77 -1.74
N ASN A 433 -2.19 -13.09 -1.20
CA ASN A 433 -2.29 -11.66 -0.87
C ASN A 433 -2.49 -10.80 -2.12
N PHE A 434 -1.80 -11.11 -3.21
CA PHE A 434 -1.97 -10.43 -4.50
C PHE A 434 -3.42 -10.53 -5.00
N ILE A 435 -4.01 -11.75 -5.01
CA ILE A 435 -5.40 -11.97 -5.41
C ILE A 435 -6.36 -11.15 -4.53
N LYS A 436 -6.17 -11.19 -3.20
CA LYS A 436 -6.99 -10.41 -2.26
C LYS A 436 -6.91 -8.91 -2.52
N ILE A 437 -5.70 -8.37 -2.73
CA ILE A 437 -5.48 -6.96 -3.03
C ILE A 437 -6.10 -6.60 -4.37
N ALA A 438 -5.90 -7.42 -5.40
CA ALA A 438 -6.45 -7.19 -6.74
C ALA A 438 -7.97 -7.06 -6.70
N LYS A 439 -8.65 -8.05 -6.12
CA LYS A 439 -10.12 -8.08 -6.04
C LYS A 439 -10.68 -6.97 -5.17
N SER A 440 -10.02 -6.64 -4.05
CA SER A 440 -10.45 -5.55 -3.17
C SER A 440 -10.29 -4.15 -3.75
N ASN A 441 -9.55 -4.03 -4.86
CA ASN A 441 -9.41 -2.82 -5.67
C ASN A 441 -10.16 -2.92 -7.02
N PHE A 442 -11.04 -3.92 -7.20
CA PHE A 442 -11.80 -4.16 -8.43
C PHE A 442 -10.95 -4.42 -9.69
N TYR A 443 -9.69 -4.85 -9.55
CA TYR A 443 -8.88 -5.19 -10.71
C TYR A 443 -9.31 -6.52 -11.32
N ASN A 444 -9.55 -6.51 -12.63
CA ASN A 444 -9.67 -7.71 -13.45
C ASN A 444 -8.33 -8.05 -14.14
N GLU A 445 -8.32 -9.15 -14.91
CA GLU A 445 -7.14 -9.63 -15.63
C GLU A 445 -6.50 -8.55 -16.51
N LYS A 446 -7.31 -7.80 -17.27
CA LYS A 446 -6.83 -6.74 -18.18
C LYS A 446 -6.26 -5.55 -17.42
N ASP A 447 -6.83 -5.20 -16.26
CA ASP A 447 -6.30 -4.12 -15.43
C ASP A 447 -4.92 -4.47 -14.87
N ILE A 448 -4.71 -5.74 -14.49
CA ILE A 448 -3.43 -6.24 -14.00
C ILE A 448 -2.42 -6.27 -15.15
N GLU A 449 -2.77 -6.84 -16.30
CA GLU A 449 -1.92 -6.87 -17.51
C GLU A 449 -1.44 -5.47 -17.88
N LYS A 450 -2.38 -4.53 -18.00
CA LYS A 450 -2.07 -3.13 -18.31
C LYS A 450 -1.12 -2.51 -17.29
N LYS A 451 -1.27 -2.80 -15.99
CA LYS A 451 -0.35 -2.30 -14.96
C LYS A 451 1.06 -2.85 -15.13
N LEU A 452 1.19 -4.15 -15.42
CA LEU A 452 2.50 -4.79 -15.64
C LEU A 452 3.21 -4.24 -16.88
N GLU A 453 2.46 -3.77 -17.87
CA GLU A 453 3.00 -3.16 -19.08
C GLU A 453 3.36 -1.67 -18.91
N THR A 454 2.55 -0.92 -18.15
CA THR A 454 2.62 0.56 -18.12
C THR A 454 3.44 1.11 -16.96
N ILE A 455 3.51 0.41 -15.84
CA ILE A 455 4.24 0.85 -14.65
C ILE A 455 5.68 0.31 -14.72
N LYS A 456 6.66 1.18 -14.46
CA LYS A 456 8.07 0.79 -14.38
C LYS A 456 8.32 -0.01 -13.08
N TYR A 457 8.19 -1.32 -13.17
CA TYR A 457 8.56 -2.27 -12.11
C TYR A 457 10.00 -2.76 -12.27
N LYS A 458 10.66 -3.11 -11.16
CA LYS A 458 11.91 -3.88 -11.20
C LYS A 458 11.65 -5.24 -11.86
N LYS A 459 12.65 -5.84 -12.50
CA LYS A 459 12.49 -7.10 -13.24
C LYS A 459 11.80 -8.20 -12.40
N LYS A 460 12.28 -8.46 -11.18
CA LYS A 460 11.68 -9.44 -10.26
C LYS A 460 10.22 -9.16 -9.92
N GLN A 461 9.84 -7.89 -9.73
CA GLN A 461 8.45 -7.51 -9.44
C GLN A 461 7.54 -7.78 -10.64
N LYS A 462 8.03 -7.53 -11.86
CA LYS A 462 7.31 -7.80 -13.09
C LYS A 462 7.10 -9.31 -13.28
N LEU A 463 8.15 -10.12 -13.06
CA LEU A 463 8.08 -11.58 -13.10
C LEU A 463 7.05 -12.13 -12.09
N PHE A 464 7.11 -11.68 -10.83
CA PHE A 464 6.10 -12.03 -9.83
C PHE A 464 4.68 -11.66 -10.28
N GLY A 465 4.52 -10.49 -10.89
CA GLY A 465 3.23 -10.02 -11.39
C GLY A 465 2.63 -10.97 -12.43
N TYR A 466 3.43 -11.47 -13.37
CA TYR A 466 2.97 -12.46 -14.35
C TYR A 466 2.68 -13.82 -13.72
N ILE A 467 3.52 -14.28 -12.77
CA ILE A 467 3.30 -15.53 -12.02
C ILE A 467 1.96 -15.47 -11.27
N ALA A 468 1.70 -14.37 -10.56
CA ALA A 468 0.49 -14.18 -9.79
C ALA A 468 -0.75 -13.96 -10.68
N LEU A 469 -0.59 -13.29 -11.83
CA LEU A 469 -1.65 -13.09 -12.81
C LEU A 469 -2.16 -14.41 -13.38
N GLU A 470 -1.28 -15.35 -13.70
CA GLU A 470 -1.69 -16.66 -14.23
C GLU A 470 -2.52 -17.46 -13.21
N VAL A 471 -2.07 -17.49 -11.95
CA VAL A 471 -2.85 -18.13 -10.87
C VAL A 471 -4.15 -17.38 -10.61
N PHE A 472 -4.17 -16.04 -10.72
CA PHE A 472 -5.39 -15.24 -10.62
C PHE A 472 -6.40 -15.59 -11.71
N LYS A 473 -5.97 -15.75 -12.98
CA LYS A 473 -6.84 -16.17 -14.10
C LYS A 473 -7.48 -17.53 -13.83
N ARG A 474 -6.68 -18.49 -13.38
CA ARG A 474 -7.15 -19.84 -13.00
C ARG A 474 -8.13 -19.78 -11.83
N TYR A 475 -7.85 -18.97 -10.82
CA TYR A 475 -8.72 -18.77 -9.66
C TYR A 475 -10.08 -18.18 -10.05
N GLN A 476 -10.10 -17.15 -10.91
CA GLN A 476 -11.33 -16.56 -11.44
C GLN A 476 -12.12 -17.56 -12.31
N THR A 477 -11.42 -18.32 -13.15
CA THR A 477 -12.02 -19.39 -13.97
C THR A 477 -12.64 -20.48 -13.09
N TYR A 478 -11.94 -20.91 -12.04
CA TYR A 478 -12.43 -21.90 -11.08
C TYR A 478 -13.70 -21.42 -10.37
N LEU A 479 -13.72 -20.18 -9.87
CA LEU A 479 -14.90 -19.59 -9.24
C LEU A 479 -16.10 -19.57 -10.20
N LYS A 480 -15.88 -19.12 -11.43
CA LYS A 480 -16.90 -19.07 -12.48
C LYS A 480 -17.45 -20.46 -12.80
N ALA A 481 -16.58 -21.45 -12.99
CA ALA A 481 -16.97 -22.82 -13.32
C ALA A 481 -17.77 -23.50 -12.19
N LYS A 482 -17.52 -23.13 -10.93
CA LYS A 482 -18.27 -23.64 -9.77
C LYS A 482 -19.56 -22.86 -9.51
N GLU A 483 -19.84 -21.79 -10.25
CA GLU A 483 -20.91 -20.82 -9.95
C GLU A 483 -20.85 -20.31 -8.50
N LYS A 484 -19.63 -20.08 -8.01
CA LYS A 484 -19.36 -19.60 -6.66
C LYS A 484 -18.57 -18.31 -6.69
N ILE A 485 -18.63 -17.59 -5.58
CA ILE A 485 -17.91 -16.34 -5.38
C ILE A 485 -17.08 -16.42 -4.10
N ASP A 486 -16.05 -15.58 -3.99
CA ASP A 486 -15.37 -15.38 -2.72
C ASP A 486 -15.93 -14.17 -1.95
N PHE A 487 -15.33 -13.86 -0.80
CA PHE A 487 -15.78 -12.74 0.04
C PHE A 487 -15.51 -11.38 -0.59
N SER A 488 -14.45 -11.24 -1.40
CA SER A 488 -14.18 -9.98 -2.11
C SER A 488 -15.22 -9.75 -3.20
N ASP A 489 -15.52 -10.79 -3.99
CA ASP A 489 -16.60 -10.75 -4.99
C ASP A 489 -17.94 -10.39 -4.36
N MET A 490 -18.24 -10.94 -3.18
CA MET A 490 -19.47 -10.64 -2.46
C MET A 490 -19.59 -9.15 -2.10
N ILE A 491 -18.49 -8.50 -1.71
CA ILE A 491 -18.50 -7.05 -1.49
C ILE A 491 -18.61 -6.32 -2.83
N ASN A 492 -17.89 -6.76 -3.86
CA ASN A 492 -17.92 -6.13 -5.19
C ASN A 492 -19.33 -6.16 -5.80
N HIS A 493 -20.03 -7.29 -5.74
CA HIS A 493 -21.42 -7.40 -6.18
C HIS A 493 -22.36 -6.51 -5.36
N ALA A 494 -22.16 -6.41 -4.04
CA ALA A 494 -22.96 -5.50 -3.22
C ALA A 494 -22.73 -4.04 -3.62
N VAL A 495 -21.49 -3.65 -3.90
CA VAL A 495 -21.15 -2.31 -4.42
C VAL A 495 -21.82 -2.06 -5.77
N GLU A 496 -21.83 -3.05 -6.65
CA GLU A 496 -22.48 -2.95 -7.96
C GLU A 496 -24.00 -2.73 -7.82
N PHE A 497 -24.67 -3.49 -6.95
CA PHE A 497 -26.09 -3.29 -6.68
C PHE A 497 -26.40 -1.89 -6.15
N VAL A 498 -25.60 -1.41 -5.18
CA VAL A 498 -25.78 -0.07 -4.61
C VAL A 498 -25.60 1.02 -5.67
N LYS A 499 -24.55 0.91 -6.50
CA LYS A 499 -24.26 1.89 -7.57
C LYS A 499 -25.29 1.88 -8.69
N ASN A 500 -25.78 0.70 -9.07
CA ASN A 500 -26.70 0.55 -10.20
C ASN A 500 -28.17 0.81 -9.83
N ARG A 501 -28.52 0.90 -8.53
CA ARG A 501 -29.87 1.18 -8.02
C ARG A 501 -29.90 2.32 -6.99
N PRO A 502 -29.44 3.53 -7.37
CA PRO A 502 -29.40 4.65 -6.44
C PRO A 502 -30.80 5.03 -5.92
N GLU A 503 -31.87 4.80 -6.67
CA GLU A 503 -33.25 5.05 -6.23
C GLU A 503 -33.68 4.22 -5.01
N LYS A 504 -33.06 3.05 -4.81
CA LYS A 504 -33.32 2.20 -3.65
C LYS A 504 -32.39 2.52 -2.49
N TYR A 505 -31.11 2.77 -2.76
CA TYR A 505 -30.07 2.83 -1.74
C TYR A 505 -29.74 4.26 -1.28
N HIS A 506 -29.87 5.26 -2.15
CA HIS A 506 -29.60 6.66 -1.79
C HIS A 506 -30.60 7.12 -0.71
N ASN A 507 -30.09 7.73 0.35
CA ASN A 507 -30.86 8.20 1.51
C ASN A 507 -31.55 7.07 2.31
N THR A 508 -31.07 5.83 2.17
CA THR A 508 -31.50 4.72 3.04
C THR A 508 -31.15 5.05 4.50
N TYR A 509 -29.90 5.47 4.73
CA TYR A 509 -29.38 5.80 6.05
C TYR A 509 -29.06 7.30 6.14
N ASP A 510 -29.43 7.91 7.26
CA ASP A 510 -29.10 9.30 7.58
C ASP A 510 -27.69 9.39 8.19
N HIS A 511 -27.28 8.33 8.89
CA HIS A 511 -25.96 8.23 9.51
C HIS A 511 -25.31 6.86 9.24
N ILE A 512 -24.05 6.89 8.81
CA ILE A 512 -23.20 5.69 8.68
C ILE A 512 -22.03 5.86 9.66
N LEU A 513 -21.91 4.90 10.58
CA LEU A 513 -20.86 4.86 11.59
C LEU A 513 -19.99 3.63 11.33
N VAL A 514 -18.68 3.85 11.25
CA VAL A 514 -17.71 2.79 10.96
C VAL A 514 -16.66 2.77 12.06
N ASP A 515 -16.56 1.64 12.74
CA ASP A 515 -15.48 1.36 13.67
C ASP A 515 -14.22 0.94 12.91
N GLU A 516 -13.05 1.35 13.42
CA GLU A 516 -11.74 1.09 12.82
C GLU A 516 -11.68 1.45 11.33
N PHE A 517 -12.16 2.66 10.99
CA PHE A 517 -12.23 3.16 9.62
C PHE A 517 -10.88 3.14 8.88
N GLN A 518 -9.76 3.26 9.60
CA GLN A 518 -8.42 3.22 9.00
C GLN A 518 -8.06 1.87 8.36
N ASP A 519 -8.74 0.78 8.73
CA ASP A 519 -8.43 -0.59 8.28
C ASP A 519 -9.38 -1.10 7.18
N ILE A 520 -10.17 -0.21 6.55
CA ILE A 520 -11.10 -0.60 5.49
C ILE A 520 -10.41 -0.62 4.11
N SER A 521 -10.67 -1.68 3.34
CA SER A 521 -10.25 -1.78 1.94
C SER A 521 -11.03 -0.84 1.02
N TYR A 522 -10.50 -0.54 -0.18
CA TYR A 522 -11.16 0.31 -1.18
C TYR A 522 -12.59 -0.12 -1.53
N GLN A 523 -12.84 -1.41 -1.78
CA GLN A 523 -14.20 -1.93 -2.03
C GLN A 523 -15.20 -1.64 -0.89
N ARG A 524 -14.75 -1.66 0.37
CA ARG A 524 -15.57 -1.37 1.55
C ARG A 524 -15.90 0.11 1.63
N LEU A 525 -14.93 0.97 1.29
CA LEU A 525 -15.16 2.41 1.15
C LEU A 525 -16.15 2.71 0.02
N GLN A 526 -16.06 2.01 -1.11
CA GLN A 526 -17.02 2.17 -2.20
C GLN A 526 -18.44 1.75 -1.80
N LEU A 527 -18.58 0.72 -0.96
CA LEU A 527 -19.89 0.24 -0.49
C LEU A 527 -20.64 1.28 0.36
N ILE A 528 -19.92 2.11 1.12
CA ILE A 528 -20.52 3.15 1.98
C ILE A 528 -20.61 4.53 1.30
N LYS A 529 -20.00 4.68 0.11
CA LYS A 529 -20.06 5.91 -0.68
C LYS A 529 -21.22 5.93 -1.68
N GLY A 530 -21.60 4.75 -2.19
CA GLY A 530 -22.78 4.59 -3.05
C GLY A 530 -24.04 4.65 -2.21
#